data_AF-A0A081SGG7-F1
#
_entry.id   AF-A0A081SGG7-F1
#
_cell.length_a   1.000
_cell.length_b   1.000
_cell.length_c   1.000
_cell.angle_alpha   90.00
_cell.angle_beta   90.00
_cell.angle_gamma   90.00
#
_symmetry.space_group_name_H-M   'P 1'
#
loop_
_entity.id
_entity.type
_entity.pdbx_description
1 polymer ?
#
loop_
_entity_poly.entity_id
_entity_poly.type
_entity_poly.pdbx_seq_one_letter_code
_entity_poly.pdbx_strand_id
1 'polypeptide(L)'
;MTVRPNFKLWDDAFQVDVNALTKSTIQKLHSSITPDGKREAAALLFFLYASGVAETENLEVQAKAELIKAGESGVVTNDRQRIVDELDAALMVLSGQSMPTTPVPWSYEGLRLSAMLLNAPFDNAIMDEYIDAITLFSRSKEIPYDASFLLLWDIYEKFNASIYQRFFAAAEPDFWENYVAMALKVMGLYLRDAVMEYIEYYELPPGAASTVRHLERCGKLMDVALEGCFLVHKLSPLISAQLDKTIFAFCSDVITKVNPQPLVTYSYRLLDLSSEDFFVTLPKEQINDLIVKAISKLPQ
;
A
#
# COMPACT_ATOMS: atom_id res chain seq x y z
N MET A 1 -0.70 -11.97 14.95
CA MET A 1 -1.02 -10.69 14.29
C MET A 1 -2.28 -10.85 13.47
N THR A 2 -3.12 -9.83 13.37
CA THR A 2 -4.28 -9.83 12.47
C THR A 2 -3.80 -9.38 11.09
N VAL A 3 -4.23 -10.05 10.00
CA VAL A 3 -3.91 -9.66 8.63
C VAL A 3 -4.31 -8.20 8.40
N ARG A 4 -3.38 -7.38 7.87
CA ARG A 4 -3.61 -5.95 7.61
C ARG A 4 -4.80 -5.75 6.66
N PRO A 5 -5.53 -4.64 6.77
CA PRO A 5 -6.76 -4.42 5.98
C PRO A 5 -6.52 -4.45 4.46
N ASN A 6 -5.36 -3.99 4.03
CA ASN A 6 -4.98 -3.86 2.63
C ASN A 6 -4.89 -5.22 1.91
N PHE A 7 -4.32 -6.25 2.56
CA PHE A 7 -4.29 -7.61 2.02
C PHE A 7 -5.66 -8.29 1.91
N LYS A 8 -6.70 -7.79 2.61
CA LYS A 8 -8.07 -8.32 2.48
C LYS A 8 -8.72 -7.93 1.16
N LEU A 9 -8.12 -7.00 0.40
CA LEU A 9 -8.57 -6.60 -0.92
C LEU A 9 -8.01 -7.50 -2.04
N TRP A 10 -7.07 -8.38 -1.70
CA TRP A 10 -6.29 -9.17 -2.67
C TRP A 10 -7.05 -10.35 -3.28
N ASP A 11 -8.12 -10.81 -2.65
CA ASP A 11 -8.97 -11.89 -3.20
C ASP A 11 -9.38 -11.56 -4.64
N ASP A 12 -9.90 -10.35 -4.83
CA ASP A 12 -10.42 -9.92 -6.12
C ASP A 12 -9.31 -9.55 -7.12
N ALA A 13 -8.21 -8.98 -6.62
CA ALA A 13 -7.12 -8.50 -7.47
C ALA A 13 -6.22 -9.64 -7.98
N PHE A 14 -5.99 -10.67 -7.13
CA PHE A 14 -5.02 -11.73 -7.40
C PHE A 14 -5.60 -13.14 -7.31
N GLN A 15 -6.89 -13.31 -7.00
CA GLN A 15 -7.54 -14.62 -6.89
C GLN A 15 -6.86 -15.51 -5.83
N VAL A 16 -6.68 -14.96 -4.63
CA VAL A 16 -6.01 -15.61 -3.49
C VAL A 16 -6.92 -15.64 -2.26
N ASP A 17 -6.82 -16.68 -1.44
CA ASP A 17 -7.62 -16.79 -0.21
C ASP A 17 -7.09 -15.82 0.85
N VAL A 18 -7.89 -14.82 1.21
CA VAL A 18 -7.55 -13.78 2.20
C VAL A 18 -7.35 -14.30 3.62
N ASN A 19 -7.81 -15.52 3.92
CA ASN A 19 -7.59 -16.17 5.22
C ASN A 19 -6.36 -17.09 5.22
N ALA A 20 -5.75 -17.31 4.06
CA ALA A 20 -4.59 -18.17 3.86
C ALA A 20 -3.78 -17.70 2.65
N LEU A 21 -3.31 -16.44 2.70
CA LEU A 21 -2.70 -15.73 1.57
C LEU A 21 -1.44 -16.44 1.10
N THR A 22 -0.56 -16.81 2.02
CA THR A 22 0.71 -17.48 1.69
C THR A 22 0.43 -18.87 1.12
N LYS A 23 -0.46 -19.63 1.77
CA LYS A 23 -0.81 -20.98 1.34
C LYS A 23 -1.45 -20.99 -0.05
N SER A 24 -2.43 -20.12 -0.29
CA SER A 24 -3.12 -20.04 -1.57
C SER A 24 -2.20 -19.52 -2.68
N THR A 25 -1.29 -18.59 -2.38
CA THR A 25 -0.29 -18.12 -3.34
C THR A 25 0.71 -19.22 -3.71
N ILE A 26 1.14 -20.06 -2.75
CA ILE A 26 1.97 -21.25 -3.05
C ILE A 26 1.21 -22.21 -3.97
N GLN A 27 -0.07 -22.47 -3.71
CA GLN A 27 -0.89 -23.31 -4.58
C GLN A 27 -1.03 -22.72 -5.99
N LYS A 28 -1.24 -21.39 -6.08
CA LYS A 28 -1.26 -20.66 -7.35
C LYS A 28 0.07 -20.85 -8.10
N LEU A 29 1.21 -20.67 -7.42
CA LEU A 29 2.54 -20.88 -8.00
C LEU A 29 2.73 -22.30 -8.57
N HIS A 30 2.25 -23.33 -7.86
CA HIS A 30 2.36 -24.73 -8.29
C HIS A 30 1.41 -25.08 -9.44
N SER A 31 0.21 -24.50 -9.44
CA SER A 31 -0.83 -24.76 -10.43
C SER A 31 -0.68 -23.94 -11.72
N SER A 32 0.03 -22.80 -11.67
CA SER A 32 0.29 -21.95 -12.83
C SER A 32 1.03 -22.70 -13.93
N ILE A 33 0.40 -22.79 -15.11
CA ILE A 33 0.96 -23.50 -16.28
C ILE A 33 1.83 -22.56 -17.13
N THR A 34 1.47 -21.27 -17.18
CA THR A 34 2.18 -20.26 -17.96
C THR A 34 3.39 -19.69 -17.21
N PRO A 35 4.47 -19.30 -17.92
CA PRO A 35 5.59 -18.58 -17.31
C PRO A 35 5.18 -17.31 -16.56
N ASP A 36 4.27 -16.53 -17.11
CA ASP A 36 3.83 -15.26 -16.50
C ASP A 36 3.03 -15.48 -15.22
N GLY A 37 2.08 -16.41 -15.22
CA GLY A 37 1.36 -16.79 -14.00
C GLY A 37 2.25 -17.38 -12.90
N LYS A 38 3.41 -17.97 -13.25
CA LYS A 38 4.42 -18.38 -12.26
C LYS A 38 5.19 -17.19 -11.70
N ARG A 39 5.59 -16.24 -12.56
CA ARG A 39 6.26 -15.00 -12.15
C ARG A 39 5.38 -14.15 -11.24
N GLU A 40 4.12 -13.98 -11.59
CA GLU A 40 3.13 -13.30 -10.75
C GLU A 40 3.04 -13.93 -9.36
N ALA A 41 2.81 -15.26 -9.31
CA ALA A 41 2.65 -15.95 -8.04
C ALA A 41 3.95 -15.92 -7.21
N ALA A 42 5.12 -15.96 -7.85
CA ALA A 42 6.40 -15.80 -7.18
C ALA A 42 6.57 -14.38 -6.60
N ALA A 43 6.24 -13.33 -7.36
CA ALA A 43 6.30 -11.94 -6.89
C ALA A 43 5.34 -11.70 -5.71
N LEU A 44 4.10 -12.20 -5.80
CA LEU A 44 3.12 -12.15 -4.70
C LEU A 44 3.66 -12.89 -3.47
N LEU A 45 4.19 -14.10 -3.64
CA LEU A 45 4.72 -14.90 -2.54
C LEU A 45 5.93 -14.22 -1.89
N PHE A 46 6.80 -13.58 -2.67
CA PHE A 46 7.94 -12.86 -2.15
C PHE A 46 7.47 -11.65 -1.34
N PHE A 47 6.51 -10.89 -1.84
CA PHE A 47 5.96 -9.75 -1.10
C PHE A 47 5.28 -10.17 0.21
N LEU A 48 4.50 -11.26 0.21
CA LEU A 48 3.90 -11.82 1.43
C LEU A 48 4.93 -12.35 2.42
N TYR A 49 6.03 -12.93 1.92
CA TYR A 49 7.17 -13.34 2.75
C TYR A 49 7.84 -12.12 3.40
N ALA A 50 8.23 -11.13 2.59
CA ALA A 50 8.98 -9.96 3.05
C ALA A 50 8.17 -9.04 3.97
N SER A 51 6.84 -8.99 3.79
CA SER A 51 5.93 -8.23 4.66
C SER A 51 5.54 -8.95 5.97
N GLY A 52 6.09 -10.15 6.24
CA GLY A 52 5.83 -10.91 7.48
C GLY A 52 4.49 -11.66 7.51
N VAL A 53 3.74 -11.69 6.41
CA VAL A 53 2.49 -12.46 6.33
C VAL A 53 2.76 -13.96 6.39
N ALA A 54 3.82 -14.42 5.71
CA ALA A 54 4.22 -15.84 5.75
C ALA A 54 4.62 -16.29 7.16
N GLU A 55 5.26 -15.42 7.95
CA GLU A 55 5.57 -15.68 9.36
C GLU A 55 4.28 -15.78 10.18
N THR A 56 3.35 -14.84 9.99
CA THR A 56 2.05 -14.84 10.68
C THR A 56 1.23 -16.11 10.40
N GLU A 57 1.34 -16.66 9.19
CA GLU A 57 0.69 -17.91 8.80
C GLU A 57 1.49 -19.19 9.18
N ASN A 58 2.66 -19.05 9.82
CA ASN A 58 3.61 -20.15 10.12
C ASN A 58 4.09 -20.90 8.87
N LEU A 59 4.21 -20.20 7.74
CA LEU A 59 4.61 -20.74 6.44
C LEU A 59 5.92 -20.13 5.92
N GLU A 60 6.63 -19.33 6.72
CA GLU A 60 7.87 -18.64 6.34
C GLU A 60 8.90 -19.59 5.69
N VAL A 61 9.22 -20.71 6.34
CA VAL A 61 10.21 -21.68 5.84
C VAL A 61 9.77 -22.27 4.50
N GLN A 62 8.47 -22.57 4.37
CA GLN A 62 7.93 -23.11 3.13
C GLN A 62 7.94 -22.07 2.01
N ALA A 63 7.47 -20.85 2.29
CA ALA A 63 7.46 -19.73 1.35
C ALA A 63 8.88 -19.46 0.83
N LYS A 64 9.86 -19.38 1.74
CA LYS A 64 11.28 -19.22 1.39
C LYS A 64 11.78 -20.33 0.46
N ALA A 65 11.48 -21.59 0.78
CA ALA A 65 11.90 -22.72 -0.04
C ALA A 65 11.28 -22.68 -1.45
N GLU A 66 9.99 -22.34 -1.56
CA GLU A 66 9.31 -22.22 -2.85
C GLU A 66 9.84 -21.06 -3.69
N LEU A 67 10.15 -19.92 -3.06
CA LEU A 67 10.76 -18.78 -3.76
C LEU A 67 12.15 -19.12 -4.31
N ILE A 68 12.98 -19.82 -3.54
CA ILE A 68 14.29 -20.29 -4.01
C ILE A 68 14.12 -21.22 -5.21
N LYS A 69 13.17 -22.16 -5.16
CA LYS A 69 12.86 -23.05 -6.31
C LYS A 69 12.35 -22.29 -7.52
N ALA A 70 11.62 -21.20 -7.32
CA ALA A 70 11.12 -20.33 -8.37
C ALA A 70 12.22 -19.42 -8.97
N GLY A 71 13.43 -19.41 -8.41
CA GLY A 71 14.56 -18.62 -8.90
C GLY A 71 14.69 -17.25 -8.24
N GLU A 72 13.88 -16.93 -7.23
CA GLU A 72 13.94 -15.66 -6.48
C GLU A 72 15.09 -15.67 -5.48
N SER A 73 16.31 -15.59 -6.01
CA SER A 73 17.54 -15.48 -5.20
C SER A 73 17.59 -14.22 -4.32
N GLY A 74 16.78 -13.21 -4.62
CA GLY A 74 16.59 -12.00 -3.81
C GLY A 74 16.13 -12.30 -2.37
N VAL A 75 15.41 -13.41 -2.15
CA VAL A 75 14.95 -13.83 -0.81
C VAL A 75 16.10 -14.19 0.13
N VAL A 76 17.23 -14.60 -0.44
CA VAL A 76 18.43 -15.01 0.29
C VAL A 76 19.50 -13.92 0.23
N THR A 77 19.30 -12.91 -0.61
CA THR A 77 20.30 -11.88 -0.87
C THR A 77 20.06 -10.68 0.03
N ASN A 78 21.07 -10.34 0.82
CA ASN A 78 21.14 -9.09 1.58
C ASN A 78 22.09 -8.08 0.89
N ASP A 79 22.43 -8.33 -0.38
CA ASP A 79 23.35 -7.51 -1.16
C ASP A 79 22.64 -6.23 -1.61
N ARG A 80 23.01 -5.13 -0.95
CA ARG A 80 22.51 -3.79 -1.24
C ARG A 80 22.70 -3.40 -2.70
N GLN A 81 23.90 -3.60 -3.26
CA GLN A 81 24.21 -3.08 -4.60
C GLN A 81 23.31 -3.74 -5.64
N ARG A 82 23.05 -5.04 -5.46
CA ARG A 82 22.14 -5.78 -6.33
C ARG A 82 20.71 -5.25 -6.26
N ILE A 83 20.21 -4.86 -5.08
CA ILE A 83 18.86 -4.31 -4.93
C ILE A 83 18.75 -2.96 -5.64
N VAL A 84 19.76 -2.10 -5.47
CA VAL A 84 19.85 -0.80 -6.16
C VAL A 84 19.93 -1.02 -7.68
N ASP A 85 20.80 -1.92 -8.17
CA ASP A 85 20.92 -2.22 -9.59
C ASP A 85 19.59 -2.74 -10.19
N GLU A 86 18.86 -3.58 -9.44
CA GLU A 86 17.54 -4.08 -9.86
C GLU A 86 16.47 -2.97 -9.83
N LEU A 87 16.54 -2.03 -8.88
CA LEU A 87 15.66 -0.86 -8.86
C LEU A 87 15.97 0.10 -10.01
N ASP A 88 17.24 0.40 -10.27
CA ASP A 88 17.70 1.21 -11.40
C ASP A 88 17.27 0.58 -12.73
N ALA A 89 17.42 -0.74 -12.86
CA ALA A 89 16.94 -1.47 -14.03
C ALA A 89 15.42 -1.35 -14.20
N ALA A 90 14.66 -1.50 -13.11
CA ALA A 90 13.22 -1.29 -13.15
C ALA A 90 12.87 0.16 -13.49
N LEU A 91 13.54 1.15 -12.90
CA LEU A 91 13.38 2.57 -13.21
C LEU A 91 13.69 2.84 -14.68
N MET A 92 14.73 2.24 -15.25
CA MET A 92 15.04 2.33 -16.69
C MET A 92 13.95 1.69 -17.56
N VAL A 93 13.42 0.54 -17.15
CA VAL A 93 12.31 -0.12 -17.85
C VAL A 93 11.06 0.76 -17.81
N LEU A 94 10.75 1.35 -16.66
CA LEU A 94 9.54 2.15 -16.42
C LEU A 94 9.64 3.57 -17.01
N SER A 95 10.84 4.15 -17.06
CA SER A 95 11.08 5.47 -17.68
C SER A 95 11.32 5.40 -19.20
N GLY A 96 11.76 4.25 -19.72
CA GLY A 96 12.06 4.04 -21.14
C GLY A 96 10.86 3.61 -22.01
N GLN A 97 9.66 3.40 -21.46
CA GLN A 97 8.50 2.97 -22.26
C GLN A 97 7.84 4.12 -23.03
N SER A 98 8.45 4.53 -24.15
CA SER A 98 7.66 4.67 -25.37
C SER A 98 7.48 3.26 -25.97
N MET A 99 6.55 2.49 -25.40
CA MET A 99 6.09 1.14 -25.83
C MET A 99 7.18 0.05 -26.00
N PRO A 100 7.25 -1.00 -25.16
CA PRO A 100 8.01 -2.20 -25.49
C PRO A 100 7.13 -3.39 -25.90
N THR A 101 7.68 -4.16 -26.81
CA THR A 101 7.18 -5.38 -27.45
C THR A 101 7.16 -6.62 -26.53
N THR A 102 7.15 -6.44 -25.21
CA THR A 102 7.01 -7.55 -24.25
C THR A 102 6.20 -7.07 -23.04
N PRO A 103 4.99 -7.61 -22.81
CA PRO A 103 4.12 -7.15 -21.73
C PRO A 103 4.55 -7.86 -20.45
N VAL A 104 5.54 -7.34 -19.73
CA VAL A 104 5.67 -7.67 -18.31
C VAL A 104 4.67 -6.78 -17.58
N PRO A 105 3.66 -7.34 -16.88
CA PRO A 105 2.72 -6.54 -16.11
C PRO A 105 3.47 -5.77 -15.03
N TRP A 106 3.35 -4.44 -15.05
CA TRP A 106 4.07 -3.56 -14.12
C TRP A 106 3.76 -3.89 -12.64
N SER A 107 2.59 -4.48 -12.37
CA SER A 107 2.16 -4.97 -11.06
C SER A 107 3.14 -5.97 -10.44
N TYR A 108 3.70 -6.91 -11.22
CA TYR A 108 4.53 -7.99 -10.67
C TYR A 108 5.91 -7.48 -10.28
N GLU A 109 6.53 -6.70 -11.15
CA GLU A 109 7.83 -6.10 -10.87
C GLU A 109 7.74 -5.10 -9.71
N GLY A 110 6.67 -4.31 -9.62
CA GLY A 110 6.44 -3.42 -8.49
C GLY A 110 6.36 -4.18 -7.14
N LEU A 111 5.62 -5.28 -7.10
CA LEU A 111 5.53 -6.13 -5.90
C LEU A 111 6.85 -6.81 -5.56
N ARG A 112 7.55 -7.35 -6.57
CA ARG A 112 8.85 -8.01 -6.41
C ARG A 112 9.91 -7.03 -5.87
N LEU A 113 10.00 -5.83 -6.45
CA LEU A 113 10.93 -4.78 -5.99
C LEU A 113 10.63 -4.35 -4.57
N SER A 114 9.34 -4.14 -4.25
CA SER A 114 8.95 -3.81 -2.89
C SER A 114 9.34 -4.91 -1.90
N ALA A 115 9.19 -6.18 -2.29
CA ALA A 115 9.61 -7.31 -1.46
C ALA A 115 11.13 -7.32 -1.23
N MET A 116 11.92 -6.99 -2.25
CA MET A 116 13.37 -6.88 -2.13
C MET A 116 13.77 -5.73 -1.20
N LEU A 117 13.15 -4.56 -1.33
CA LEU A 117 13.38 -3.41 -0.46
C LEU A 117 13.02 -3.72 1.01
N LEU A 118 11.89 -4.39 1.24
CA LEU A 118 11.47 -4.83 2.59
C LEU A 118 12.45 -5.85 3.22
N ASN A 119 13.06 -6.70 2.40
CA ASN A 119 14.04 -7.69 2.85
C ASN A 119 15.48 -7.13 2.94
N ALA A 120 15.73 -5.93 2.41
CA ALA A 120 17.04 -5.31 2.38
C ALA A 120 17.51 -4.90 3.80
N PRO A 121 18.82 -4.97 4.10
CA PRO A 121 19.37 -4.33 5.30
C PRO A 121 19.10 -2.82 5.26
N PHE A 122 18.31 -2.32 6.20
CA PHE A 122 17.90 -0.91 6.22
C PHE A 122 19.08 0.02 6.55
N ASP A 123 19.32 0.99 5.68
CA ASP A 123 20.29 2.08 5.83
C ASP A 123 19.79 3.35 5.10
N ASN A 124 20.56 4.44 5.10
CA ASN A 124 20.15 5.69 4.45
C ASN A 124 19.91 5.53 2.94
N ALA A 125 20.74 4.75 2.24
CA ALA A 125 20.57 4.59 0.80
C ALA A 125 19.31 3.79 0.49
N ILE A 126 19.08 2.68 1.21
CA ILE A 126 17.83 1.92 1.09
C ILE A 126 16.62 2.79 1.44
N MET A 127 16.73 3.66 2.43
CA MET A 127 15.66 4.61 2.76
C MET A 127 15.34 5.56 1.59
N ASP A 128 16.36 6.06 0.88
CA ASP A 128 16.17 6.88 -0.32
C ASP A 128 15.51 6.05 -1.44
N GLU A 129 15.96 4.80 -1.65
CA GLU A 129 15.36 3.88 -2.64
C GLU A 129 13.88 3.60 -2.35
N TYR A 130 13.47 3.53 -1.07
CA TYR A 130 12.06 3.40 -0.72
C TYR A 130 11.27 4.60 -1.25
N ILE A 131 11.75 5.83 -1.03
CA ILE A 131 11.06 7.05 -1.46
C ILE A 131 10.96 7.10 -2.99
N ASP A 132 12.01 6.74 -3.70
CA ASP A 132 12.01 6.69 -5.16
C ASP A 132 11.05 5.62 -5.70
N ALA A 133 11.07 4.42 -5.11
CA ALA A 133 10.12 3.36 -5.45
C ALA A 133 8.67 3.77 -5.19
N ILE A 134 8.35 4.37 -4.04
CA ILE A 134 7.01 4.87 -3.72
C ILE A 134 6.58 5.96 -4.71
N THR A 135 7.48 6.88 -5.04
CA THR A 135 7.23 7.95 -6.01
C THR A 135 6.90 7.38 -7.38
N LEU A 136 7.62 6.36 -7.81
CA LEU A 136 7.42 5.65 -9.06
C LEU A 136 6.09 4.89 -9.07
N PHE A 137 5.84 4.07 -8.06
CA PHE A 137 4.63 3.26 -7.96
C PHE A 137 3.38 4.12 -7.91
N SER A 138 3.42 5.25 -7.18
CA SER A 138 2.29 6.18 -7.09
C SER A 138 1.99 6.95 -8.38
N ARG A 139 2.82 6.83 -9.43
CA ARG A 139 2.54 7.37 -10.78
C ARG A 139 1.90 6.33 -11.69
N SER A 140 2.07 5.03 -11.40
CA SER A 140 1.49 3.95 -12.20
C SER A 140 0.10 3.58 -11.68
N LYS A 141 -0.84 3.39 -12.61
CA LYS A 141 -2.16 2.81 -12.29
C LYS A 141 -2.15 1.28 -12.25
N GLU A 142 -1.10 0.66 -12.80
CA GLU A 142 -0.99 -0.79 -12.92
C GLU A 142 -0.34 -1.44 -11.70
N ILE A 143 0.29 -0.65 -10.82
CA ILE A 143 0.95 -1.16 -9.63
C ILE A 143 -0.02 -1.06 -8.44
N PRO A 144 -0.21 -2.15 -7.66
CA PRO A 144 -1.03 -2.12 -6.46
C PRO A 144 -0.49 -1.08 -5.47
N TYR A 145 -1.35 -0.20 -4.97
CA TYR A 145 -0.95 0.81 -3.98
C TYR A 145 -0.48 0.19 -2.65
N ASP A 146 -0.76 -1.10 -2.43
CA ASP A 146 -0.30 -1.90 -1.28
C ASP A 146 1.22 -1.90 -1.16
N ALA A 147 1.92 -1.96 -2.31
CA ALA A 147 3.37 -1.90 -2.39
C ALA A 147 3.88 -0.59 -1.77
N SER A 148 3.39 0.55 -2.28
CA SER A 148 3.75 1.87 -1.76
C SER A 148 3.39 2.05 -0.29
N PHE A 149 2.22 1.56 0.11
CA PHE A 149 1.74 1.69 1.48
C PHE A 149 2.62 0.91 2.47
N LEU A 150 2.98 -0.34 2.17
CA LEU A 150 3.83 -1.14 3.05
C LEU A 150 5.25 -0.57 3.16
N LEU A 151 5.82 -0.04 2.07
CA LEU A 151 7.12 0.64 2.14
C LEU A 151 7.07 1.89 3.03
N LEU A 152 6.01 2.72 2.89
CA LEU A 152 5.80 3.85 3.80
C LEU A 152 5.69 3.38 5.24
N TRP A 153 4.87 2.37 5.50
CA TRP A 153 4.64 1.88 6.85
C TRP A 153 5.90 1.27 7.47
N ASP A 154 6.70 0.53 6.70
CA ASP A 154 7.97 -0.02 7.20
C ASP A 154 8.92 1.09 7.62
N ILE A 155 9.11 2.16 6.83
CA ILE A 155 9.90 3.34 7.25
C ILE A 155 9.42 3.88 8.60
N TYR A 156 8.10 3.99 8.80
CA TYR A 156 7.54 4.45 10.07
C TYR A 156 7.86 3.47 11.21
N GLU A 157 7.77 2.17 11.00
CA GLU A 157 8.16 1.16 12.00
C GLU A 157 9.66 1.25 12.32
N LYS A 158 10.53 1.42 11.31
CA LYS A 158 11.97 1.62 11.50
C LYS A 158 12.24 2.91 12.26
N PHE A 159 11.54 4.00 11.97
CA PHE A 159 11.68 5.29 12.67
C PHE A 159 11.41 5.15 14.17
N ASN A 160 10.40 4.37 14.54
CA ASN A 160 10.07 4.14 15.95
C ASN A 160 11.02 3.17 16.65
N ALA A 161 11.78 2.36 15.91
CA ALA A 161 12.70 1.39 16.47
C ALA A 161 14.06 2.01 16.85
N SER A 162 14.47 1.82 18.10
CA SER A 162 15.68 2.45 18.67
C SER A 162 16.96 2.16 17.89
N ILE A 163 17.05 0.98 17.27
CA ILE A 163 18.22 0.55 16.51
C ILE A 163 18.45 1.40 15.24
N TYR A 164 17.42 2.07 14.72
CA TYR A 164 17.52 2.86 13.49
C TYR A 164 17.59 4.37 13.73
N GLN A 165 17.54 4.84 14.98
CA GLN A 165 17.54 6.28 15.29
C GLN A 165 18.70 7.06 14.65
N ARG A 166 19.87 6.42 14.48
CA ARG A 166 21.03 7.06 13.83
C ARG A 166 20.81 7.36 12.35
N PHE A 167 20.07 6.52 11.64
CA PHE A 167 19.77 6.72 10.22
C PHE A 167 18.82 7.91 10.06
N PHE A 168 17.75 7.96 10.84
CA PHE A 168 16.79 9.07 10.80
C PHE A 168 17.34 10.39 11.35
N ALA A 169 18.31 10.36 12.28
CA ALA A 169 19.02 11.56 12.72
C ALA A 169 19.93 12.15 11.63
N ALA A 170 20.33 11.33 10.65
CA ALA A 170 21.14 11.74 9.50
C ALA A 170 20.29 12.02 8.25
N ALA A 171 18.96 11.85 8.32
CA ALA A 171 18.07 12.13 7.21
C ALA A 171 18.08 13.63 6.85
N GLU A 172 17.99 13.93 5.56
CA GLU A 172 17.95 15.31 5.09
C GLU A 172 16.70 16.05 5.62
N PRO A 173 16.76 17.38 5.85
CA PRO A 173 15.64 18.12 6.42
C PRO A 173 14.31 18.01 5.64
N ASP A 174 14.38 17.81 4.33
CA ASP A 174 13.24 17.68 3.41
C ASP A 174 12.72 16.23 3.30
N PHE A 175 13.45 15.24 3.83
CA PHE A 175 13.02 13.84 3.84
C PHE A 175 11.60 13.67 4.39
N TRP A 176 11.32 14.29 5.55
CA TRP A 176 10.01 14.19 6.19
C TRP A 176 8.90 14.84 5.36
N GLU A 177 9.22 15.90 4.63
CA GLU A 177 8.27 16.55 3.73
C GLU A 177 7.92 15.65 2.56
N ASN A 178 8.94 15.04 1.93
CA ASN A 178 8.76 14.08 0.85
C ASN A 178 7.99 12.84 1.31
N TYR A 179 8.35 12.28 2.47
CA TYR A 179 7.66 11.15 3.07
C TYR A 179 6.17 11.45 3.30
N VAL A 180 5.86 12.59 3.94
CA VAL A 180 4.49 12.98 4.24
C VAL A 180 3.70 13.28 2.96
N ALA A 181 4.32 13.90 1.96
CA ALA A 181 3.70 14.10 0.65
C ALA A 181 3.35 12.78 -0.02
N MET A 182 4.24 11.77 0.06
CA MET A 182 3.96 10.43 -0.44
C MET A 182 2.86 9.72 0.35
N ALA A 183 2.85 9.83 1.67
CA ALA A 183 1.78 9.29 2.52
C ALA A 183 0.42 9.90 2.18
N LEU A 184 0.35 11.22 1.97
CA LEU A 184 -0.85 11.91 1.50
C LEU A 184 -1.30 11.42 0.13
N LYS A 185 -0.36 11.23 -0.80
CA LYS A 185 -0.66 10.74 -2.14
C LYS A 185 -1.22 9.32 -2.11
N VAL A 186 -0.59 8.40 -1.39
CA VAL A 186 -1.05 7.01 -1.22
C VAL A 186 -2.41 6.98 -0.51
N MET A 187 -2.59 7.75 0.57
CA MET A 187 -3.89 7.93 1.23
C MET A 187 -4.96 8.39 0.23
N GLY A 188 -4.65 9.40 -0.58
CA GLY A 188 -5.58 9.94 -1.58
C GLY A 188 -6.00 8.92 -2.64
N LEU A 189 -5.09 8.02 -3.05
CA LEU A 189 -5.40 6.93 -3.99
C LEU A 189 -6.41 5.94 -3.38
N TYR A 190 -6.20 5.50 -2.14
CA TYR A 190 -7.15 4.64 -1.45
C TYR A 190 -8.50 5.31 -1.19
N LEU A 191 -8.50 6.60 -0.84
CA LEU A 191 -9.74 7.35 -0.65
C LEU A 191 -10.53 7.45 -1.95
N ARG A 192 -9.86 7.76 -3.06
CA ARG A 192 -10.50 7.78 -4.38
C ARG A 192 -11.16 6.43 -4.69
N ASP A 193 -10.43 5.33 -4.53
CA ASP A 193 -10.96 4.00 -4.84
C ASP A 193 -12.09 3.59 -3.87
N ALA A 194 -11.99 3.94 -2.59
CA ALA A 194 -13.06 3.72 -1.60
C ALA A 194 -14.35 4.44 -2.01
N VAL A 195 -14.21 5.65 -2.55
CA VAL A 195 -15.33 6.45 -3.04
C VAL A 195 -15.92 5.85 -4.31
N MET A 196 -15.10 5.35 -5.23
CA MET A 196 -15.61 4.68 -6.45
C MET A 196 -16.40 3.41 -6.11
N GLU A 197 -15.88 2.55 -5.23
CA GLU A 197 -16.61 1.36 -4.74
C GLU A 197 -17.93 1.76 -4.07
N TYR A 198 -17.93 2.90 -3.37
CA TYR A 198 -19.15 3.41 -2.76
C TYR A 198 -20.15 3.93 -3.81
N ILE A 199 -19.71 4.60 -4.88
CA ILE A 199 -20.59 4.99 -5.99
C ILE A 199 -21.21 3.74 -6.63
N GLU A 200 -20.39 2.72 -6.92
CA GLU A 200 -20.86 1.45 -7.49
C GLU A 200 -21.89 0.76 -6.59
N TYR A 201 -21.72 0.82 -5.26
CA TYR A 201 -22.73 0.35 -4.31
C TYR A 201 -24.10 1.02 -4.50
N TYR A 202 -24.14 2.34 -4.75
CA TYR A 202 -25.39 3.10 -4.94
C TYR A 202 -26.04 2.90 -6.30
N GLU A 203 -25.25 2.63 -7.33
CA GLU A 203 -25.75 2.39 -8.68
C GLU A 203 -26.41 1.00 -8.83
N LEU A 204 -26.17 0.09 -7.88
CA LEU A 204 -26.72 -1.27 -7.89
C LEU A 204 -28.08 -1.39 -7.18
N PRO A 205 -28.96 -2.30 -7.63
CA PRO A 205 -30.22 -2.59 -6.95
C PRO A 205 -29.99 -3.04 -5.48
N PRO A 206 -30.78 -2.55 -4.50
CA PRO A 206 -30.61 -2.93 -3.11
C PRO A 206 -30.74 -4.44 -2.89
N GLY A 207 -29.79 -5.03 -2.16
CA GLY A 207 -29.82 -6.45 -1.76
C GLY A 207 -29.19 -7.43 -2.76
N ALA A 208 -28.57 -6.96 -3.85
CA ALA A 208 -27.73 -7.82 -4.66
C ALA A 208 -26.47 -8.25 -3.88
N ALA A 209 -25.98 -9.47 -4.09
CA ALA A 209 -24.75 -9.95 -3.45
C ALA A 209 -23.54 -9.06 -3.80
N SER A 210 -23.54 -8.45 -4.99
CA SER A 210 -22.55 -7.45 -5.41
C SER A 210 -22.59 -6.18 -4.55
N THR A 211 -23.78 -5.74 -4.12
CA THR A 211 -23.96 -4.56 -3.25
C THR A 211 -23.23 -4.73 -1.91
N VAL A 212 -23.35 -5.89 -1.24
CA VAL A 212 -22.64 -6.12 0.03
C VAL A 212 -21.12 -6.08 -0.17
N ARG A 213 -20.62 -6.65 -1.27
CA ARG A 213 -19.19 -6.69 -1.60
C ARG A 213 -18.59 -5.29 -1.81
N HIS A 214 -19.25 -4.41 -2.55
CA HIS A 214 -18.76 -3.04 -2.77
C HIS A 214 -18.66 -2.25 -1.46
N LEU A 215 -19.64 -2.40 -0.56
CA LEU A 215 -19.60 -1.74 0.75
C LEU A 215 -18.47 -2.29 1.63
N GLU A 216 -18.27 -3.60 1.64
CA GLU A 216 -17.16 -4.22 2.37
C GLU A 216 -15.80 -3.76 1.84
N ARG A 217 -15.62 -3.70 0.51
CA ARG A 217 -14.41 -3.20 -0.15
C ARG A 217 -14.16 -1.73 0.15
N CYS A 218 -15.19 -0.88 0.06
CA CYS A 218 -15.12 0.52 0.47
C CYS A 218 -14.63 0.65 1.92
N GLY A 219 -15.19 -0.12 2.85
CA GLY A 219 -14.76 -0.13 4.25
C GLY A 219 -13.29 -0.53 4.42
N LYS A 220 -12.78 -1.48 3.64
CA LYS A 220 -11.35 -1.87 3.66
C LYS A 220 -10.44 -0.81 3.08
N LEU A 221 -10.79 -0.23 1.94
CA LEU A 221 -10.02 0.87 1.34
C LEU A 221 -9.96 2.08 2.29
N MET A 222 -11.05 2.34 3.02
CA MET A 222 -11.08 3.40 4.02
C MET A 222 -10.28 3.07 5.29
N ASP A 223 -10.28 1.80 5.75
CA ASP A 223 -9.38 1.34 6.82
C ASP A 223 -7.90 1.69 6.45
N VAL A 224 -7.47 1.38 5.22
CA VAL A 224 -6.09 1.65 4.75
C VAL A 224 -5.82 3.15 4.56
N ALA A 225 -6.77 3.90 4.01
CA ALA A 225 -6.65 5.35 3.89
C ALA A 225 -6.44 6.02 5.27
N LEU A 226 -7.12 5.53 6.31
CA LEU A 226 -6.93 6.04 7.67
C LEU A 226 -5.57 5.67 8.27
N GLU A 227 -5.01 4.52 7.92
CA GLU A 227 -3.61 4.20 8.24
C GLU A 227 -2.64 5.20 7.57
N GLY A 228 -2.88 5.58 6.31
CA GLY A 228 -2.14 6.66 5.65
C GLY A 228 -2.31 8.02 6.34
N CYS A 229 -3.55 8.36 6.73
CA CYS A 229 -3.87 9.59 7.48
C CYS A 229 -3.13 9.65 8.83
N PHE A 230 -3.01 8.50 9.50
CA PHE A 230 -2.26 8.35 10.74
C PHE A 230 -0.76 8.63 10.57
N LEU A 231 -0.13 8.10 9.51
CA LEU A 231 1.27 8.37 9.21
C LEU A 231 1.52 9.88 9.06
N VAL A 232 0.66 10.57 8.31
CA VAL A 232 0.72 12.04 8.14
C VAL A 232 0.59 12.75 9.48
N HIS A 233 -0.40 12.36 10.31
CA HIS A 233 -0.58 12.95 11.63
C HIS A 233 0.67 12.79 12.51
N LYS A 234 1.23 11.58 12.61
CA LYS A 234 2.38 11.29 13.50
C LYS A 234 3.68 11.94 13.03
N LEU A 235 3.89 12.10 11.73
CA LEU A 235 5.16 12.58 11.18
C LEU A 235 5.14 14.06 10.79
N SER A 236 3.96 14.67 10.67
CA SER A 236 3.82 16.13 10.45
C SER A 236 4.60 17.01 11.44
N PRO A 237 4.76 16.68 12.74
CA PRO A 237 5.53 17.53 13.66
C PRO A 237 7.04 17.54 13.41
N LEU A 238 7.56 16.58 12.61
CA LEU A 238 8.98 16.51 12.26
C LEU A 238 9.35 17.47 11.14
N ILE A 239 8.35 18.04 10.46
CA ILE A 239 8.55 18.94 9.33
C ILE A 239 8.81 20.36 9.83
N SER A 240 9.87 20.97 9.29
CA SER A 240 10.28 22.32 9.66
C SER A 240 9.74 23.40 8.72
N ALA A 241 9.50 23.11 7.43
CA ALA A 241 8.82 24.03 6.53
C ALA A 241 7.30 24.03 6.75
N GLN A 242 6.63 25.08 6.28
CA GLN A 242 5.16 25.09 6.30
C GLN A 242 4.62 24.16 5.22
N LEU A 243 4.42 22.87 5.54
CA LEU A 243 3.39 22.12 4.83
C LEU A 243 2.03 22.80 5.06
N ASP A 244 1.08 22.61 4.15
CA ASP A 244 -0.25 23.20 4.27
C ASP A 244 -0.87 22.84 5.63
N LYS A 245 -0.87 23.80 6.55
CA LYS A 245 -1.37 23.64 7.93
C LYS A 245 -2.81 23.14 7.94
N THR A 246 -3.57 23.40 6.87
CA THR A 246 -4.94 22.92 6.68
C THR A 246 -4.99 21.41 6.54
N ILE A 247 -4.04 20.81 5.80
CA ILE A 247 -3.97 19.35 5.60
C ILE A 247 -3.58 18.65 6.91
N PHE A 248 -2.66 19.21 7.67
CA PHE A 248 -2.29 18.66 8.99
C PHE A 248 -3.39 18.82 10.03
N ALA A 249 -4.06 19.97 10.06
CA ALA A 249 -5.22 20.18 10.91
C ALA A 249 -6.33 19.19 10.55
N PHE A 250 -6.56 18.96 9.25
CA PHE A 250 -7.49 17.93 8.77
C PHE A 250 -7.14 16.53 9.28
N CYS A 251 -5.90 16.06 9.08
CA CYS A 251 -5.49 14.71 9.51
C CYS A 251 -5.59 14.58 11.02
N SER A 252 -5.16 15.61 11.75
CA SER A 252 -5.21 15.63 13.21
C SER A 252 -6.64 15.65 13.73
N ASP A 253 -7.56 16.40 13.12
CA ASP A 253 -8.97 16.44 13.53
C ASP A 253 -9.66 15.10 13.28
N VAL A 254 -9.37 14.42 12.16
CA VAL A 254 -9.90 13.08 11.88
C VAL A 254 -9.44 12.09 12.95
N ILE A 255 -8.14 12.05 13.27
CA ILE A 255 -7.58 11.09 14.25
C ILE A 255 -7.97 11.43 15.69
N THR A 256 -7.79 12.67 16.14
CA THR A 256 -7.92 13.05 17.56
C THR A 256 -9.35 13.22 18.03
N LYS A 257 -10.24 13.72 17.17
CA LYS A 257 -11.65 13.97 17.53
C LYS A 257 -12.56 12.82 17.11
N VAL A 258 -11.99 11.80 16.45
CA VAL A 258 -12.76 10.75 15.77
C VAL A 258 -13.84 11.38 14.90
N ASN A 259 -13.54 12.54 14.30
CA ASN A 259 -14.50 13.30 13.52
C ASN A 259 -14.27 12.98 12.03
N PRO A 260 -15.13 12.17 11.41
CA PRO A 260 -15.02 11.79 10.01
C PRO A 260 -15.35 12.90 9.01
N GLN A 261 -16.03 13.97 9.47
CA GLN A 261 -16.54 15.02 8.59
C GLN A 261 -15.49 15.65 7.66
N PRO A 262 -14.24 15.90 8.10
CA PRO A 262 -13.19 16.35 7.21
C PRO A 262 -12.92 15.31 6.11
N LEU A 263 -12.66 14.05 6.47
CA LEU A 263 -12.36 12.97 5.51
C LEU A 263 -13.46 12.85 4.45
N VAL A 264 -14.72 12.84 4.89
CA VAL A 264 -15.92 12.85 4.04
C VAL A 264 -15.89 14.04 3.06
N THR A 265 -15.60 15.24 3.56
CA THR A 265 -15.52 16.47 2.74
C THR A 265 -14.39 16.41 1.71
N TYR A 266 -13.25 15.82 2.08
CA TYR A 266 -12.12 15.65 1.17
C TYR A 266 -12.42 14.62 0.07
N SER A 267 -13.05 13.50 0.40
CA SER A 267 -13.53 12.53 -0.60
C SER A 267 -14.53 13.17 -1.59
N TYR A 268 -15.44 14.03 -1.12
CA TYR A 268 -16.34 14.76 -2.02
C TYR A 268 -15.61 15.74 -2.93
N ARG A 269 -14.58 16.46 -2.43
CA ARG A 269 -13.77 17.36 -3.27
C ARG A 269 -12.99 16.62 -4.36
N LEU A 270 -12.54 15.39 -4.09
CA LEU A 270 -11.92 14.54 -5.11
C LEU A 270 -12.93 14.14 -6.21
N LEU A 271 -14.22 14.01 -5.88
CA LEU A 271 -15.30 13.73 -6.82
C LEU A 271 -15.79 14.94 -7.61
N ASP A 272 -15.92 16.11 -6.96
CA ASP A 272 -16.32 17.37 -7.62
C ASP A 272 -15.37 17.74 -8.77
N LEU A 273 -14.10 17.32 -8.70
CA LEU A 273 -13.13 17.47 -9.78
C LEU A 273 -13.36 16.51 -10.98
N SER A 274 -14.31 15.58 -10.88
CA SER A 274 -14.56 14.53 -11.88
C SER A 274 -15.95 14.53 -12.53
N SER A 275 -16.96 15.22 -11.97
CA SER A 275 -18.26 15.39 -12.64
C SER A 275 -19.15 16.45 -11.96
N GLU A 276 -19.80 17.32 -12.74
CA GLU A 276 -20.70 18.37 -12.25
C GLU A 276 -22.08 17.90 -11.75
N ASP A 277 -22.41 16.59 -11.78
CA ASP A 277 -23.80 16.11 -11.58
C ASP A 277 -24.03 15.02 -10.51
N PHE A 278 -23.03 14.64 -9.70
CA PHE A 278 -23.19 13.55 -8.71
C PHE A 278 -23.57 14.04 -7.30
N PHE A 279 -24.85 14.37 -7.08
CA PHE A 279 -25.40 14.50 -5.72
C PHE A 279 -25.80 13.13 -5.13
N VAL A 280 -24.81 12.26 -4.90
CA VAL A 280 -25.02 11.09 -4.03
C VAL A 280 -24.98 11.58 -2.58
N THR A 281 -26.14 11.65 -1.94
CA THR A 281 -26.22 11.79 -0.48
C THR A 281 -25.66 10.52 0.15
N LEU A 282 -24.34 10.44 0.32
CA LEU A 282 -23.69 9.37 1.08
C LEU A 282 -24.35 9.39 2.49
N PRO A 283 -24.93 8.28 3.00
CA PRO A 283 -25.34 8.17 4.40
C PRO A 283 -24.12 8.33 5.29
N LYS A 284 -23.95 9.58 5.74
CA LYS A 284 -22.86 10.04 6.58
C LYS A 284 -22.67 9.11 7.78
N GLU A 285 -23.75 8.58 8.35
CA GLU A 285 -23.72 7.66 9.49
C GLU A 285 -22.93 6.38 9.22
N GLN A 286 -23.12 5.71 8.09
CA GLN A 286 -22.41 4.46 7.77
C GLN A 286 -20.92 4.69 7.54
N ILE A 287 -20.57 5.76 6.81
CA ILE A 287 -19.17 6.13 6.59
C ILE A 287 -18.51 6.54 7.91
N ASN A 288 -19.23 7.30 8.75
CA ASN A 288 -18.77 7.70 10.08
C ASN A 288 -18.47 6.48 10.95
N ASP A 289 -19.36 5.49 10.99
CA ASP A 289 -19.17 4.27 11.77
C ASP A 289 -17.94 3.48 11.32
N LEU A 290 -17.73 3.37 10.00
CA LEU A 290 -16.54 2.74 9.43
C LEU A 290 -15.26 3.48 9.83
N ILE A 291 -15.27 4.82 9.78
CA ILE A 291 -14.11 5.65 10.18
C ILE A 291 -13.82 5.52 11.67
N VAL A 292 -14.84 5.63 12.54
CA VAL A 292 -14.70 5.46 13.99
C VAL A 292 -14.11 4.08 14.31
N LYS A 293 -14.63 3.02 13.67
CA LYS A 293 -14.14 1.66 13.84
C LYS A 293 -12.70 1.50 13.35
N ALA A 294 -12.33 2.10 12.23
CA ALA A 294 -10.97 2.07 11.70
C ALA A 294 -9.99 2.79 12.64
N ILE A 295 -10.33 3.99 13.11
CA ILE A 295 -9.50 4.76 14.06
C ILE A 295 -9.24 3.95 15.34
N SER A 296 -10.25 3.21 15.83
CA SER A 296 -10.10 2.38 17.03
C SER A 296 -9.06 1.25 16.90
N LYS A 297 -8.63 0.90 15.68
CA LYS A 297 -7.62 -0.13 15.40
C LYS A 297 -6.20 0.43 15.27
N LEU A 298 -6.06 1.75 15.12
CA LEU A 298 -4.76 2.39 14.92
C LEU A 298 -3.91 2.32 16.20
N PRO A 299 -2.57 2.26 16.07
CA PRO A 299 -1.68 2.36 17.24
C PRO A 299 -1.93 3.68 17.99
N GLN A 300 -1.99 3.63 19.33
CA GLN A 300 -2.16 4.84 20.16
C GLN A 300 -0.85 5.61 20.30
#